data_AF-C6T3H2-F1
#
_entry.id   AF-C6T3H2-F1
#
_cell.length_a   1.000
_cell.length_b   1.000
_cell.length_c   1.000
_cell.angle_alpha   90.00
_cell.angle_beta   90.00
_cell.angle_gamma   90.00
#
_symmetry.space_group_name_H-M   'P 1'
#
loop_
_entity.id
_entity.type
_entity.pdbx_description
1 polymer ?
#
loop_
_entity_poly.entity_id
_entity_poly.type
_entity_poly.pdbx_seq_one_letter_code
_entity_poly.pdbx_strand_id
1 'polypeptide(L)'
;MAHNSDSATSNLLLLCSENSSTCFDDDGLECDAADGSNSRISHHEGGGGSELLLACFVAQSEEAVRAMVEREKEHLPRDDYLMRLRSGGLDLDLLGVRKEALDWIWKAHSYLGFGPLSFCLAVNYLDRFLSVFELPRGVSWTVQLLAVACLSIAAKMEEIKVPQSVDLQVGELKFLFEARTI
;
A
#
# COMPACT_ATOMS: atom_id res chain seq x y z
N MET A 1 53.71 -15.32 -23.34
CA MET A 1 52.99 -14.03 -23.28
C MET A 1 51.54 -14.33 -22.91
N ALA A 2 51.11 -13.80 -21.76
CA ALA A 2 49.77 -13.39 -21.29
C ALA A 2 48.53 -13.88 -22.07
N HIS A 3 47.36 -14.22 -21.50
CA HIS A 3 46.67 -13.81 -20.27
C HIS A 3 45.51 -14.81 -19.99
N ASN A 4 45.18 -14.98 -18.70
CA ASN A 4 43.82 -15.01 -18.10
C ASN A 4 42.71 -15.82 -18.82
N SER A 5 41.97 -16.72 -18.16
CA SER A 5 41.10 -16.39 -17.02
C SER A 5 40.34 -17.65 -16.56
N ASP A 6 40.45 -17.99 -15.28
CA ASP A 6 39.58 -18.97 -14.64
C ASP A 6 38.23 -18.30 -14.35
N SER A 7 37.18 -18.77 -15.01
CA SER A 7 35.80 -18.33 -14.78
C SER A 7 34.93 -19.55 -14.58
N ALA A 8 34.68 -19.89 -13.31
CA ALA A 8 33.47 -20.62 -12.92
C ALA A 8 33.30 -20.60 -11.40
N THR A 9 32.11 -20.21 -10.98
CA THR A 9 31.46 -20.57 -9.70
C THR A 9 31.99 -19.91 -8.43
N SER A 10 31.86 -18.57 -8.35
CA SER A 10 31.51 -17.96 -7.08
C SER A 10 29.99 -17.94 -6.97
N ASN A 11 29.42 -18.96 -6.34
CA ASN A 11 28.07 -18.93 -5.80
C ASN A 11 28.04 -17.79 -4.78
N LEU A 12 27.52 -16.64 -5.20
CA LEU A 12 27.26 -15.51 -4.32
C LEU A 12 26.09 -15.89 -3.42
N LEU A 13 26.42 -16.55 -2.32
CA LEU A 13 25.55 -16.77 -1.17
C LEU A 13 25.28 -15.38 -0.55
N LEU A 14 24.24 -14.71 -1.03
CA LEU A 14 23.68 -13.51 -0.41
C LEU A 14 22.96 -13.93 0.88
N LEU A 15 23.74 -14.22 1.92
CA LEU A 15 23.22 -14.18 3.29
C LEU A 15 23.18 -12.71 3.70
N CYS A 16 21.97 -12.16 3.74
CA CYS A 16 21.72 -10.91 4.43
C CYS A 16 22.05 -11.13 5.92
N SER A 17 23.14 -10.55 6.40
CA SER A 17 23.40 -10.41 7.83
C SER A 17 22.41 -9.39 8.38
N GLU A 18 21.27 -9.86 8.84
CA GLU A 18 20.34 -9.07 9.64
C GLU A 18 21.05 -8.61 10.92
N ASN A 19 21.27 -7.29 11.02
CA ASN A 19 21.77 -6.65 12.23
C ASN A 19 20.67 -6.74 13.29
N SER A 20 20.78 -7.73 14.17
CA SER A 20 19.96 -7.88 15.37
C SER A 20 20.27 -6.75 16.36
N SER A 21 19.77 -5.56 16.09
CA SER A 21 19.54 -4.55 17.14
C SER A 21 18.04 -4.48 17.40
N THR A 22 17.45 -5.62 17.74
CA THR A 22 16.18 -5.65 18.44
C THR A 22 16.50 -5.49 19.92
N CYS A 23 16.09 -4.36 20.48
CA CYS A 23 16.27 -3.95 21.87
C CYS A 23 15.37 -4.76 22.82
N PHE A 24 15.36 -6.08 22.69
CA PHE A 24 14.72 -6.99 23.63
C PHE A 24 15.82 -7.71 24.41
N ASP A 25 16.64 -6.92 25.10
CA ASP A 25 17.36 -7.46 26.25
C ASP A 25 16.45 -7.26 27.47
N ASP A 26 16.06 -8.41 27.99
CA ASP A 26 15.45 -8.73 29.27
C ASP A 26 15.93 -7.80 30.42
N ASP A 27 14.99 -7.21 31.13
CA ASP A 27 15.10 -7.00 32.58
C ASP A 27 13.68 -6.97 33.18
N GLY A 28 13.48 -7.85 34.16
CA GLY A 28 12.20 -8.36 34.60
C GLY A 28 11.22 -7.34 35.17
N LEU A 29 9.94 -7.57 34.89
CA LEU A 29 8.84 -7.02 35.66
C LEU A 29 7.95 -8.18 36.14
N GLU A 30 8.12 -8.52 37.41
CA GLU A 30 7.15 -9.29 38.19
C GLU A 30 5.79 -8.58 38.09
N CYS A 31 4.78 -9.27 37.54
CA CYS A 31 3.41 -8.81 37.69
C CYS A 31 2.84 -9.42 38.97
N ASP A 32 2.76 -8.59 40.01
CA ASP A 32 1.99 -8.90 41.21
C ASP A 32 0.53 -9.12 40.81
N ALA A 33 0.07 -10.36 40.97
CA ALA A 33 -1.32 -10.73 40.82
C ALA A 33 -2.12 -10.26 42.04
N ALA A 34 -2.81 -9.12 41.90
CA ALA A 34 -3.88 -8.73 42.83
C ALA A 34 -4.93 -7.87 42.10
N ASP A 35 -6.00 -8.50 41.63
CA ASP A 35 -7.33 -8.41 42.27
C ASP A 35 -8.39 -8.98 41.30
N GLY A 36 -9.29 -9.77 41.86
CA GLY A 36 -10.21 -10.61 41.11
C GLY A 36 -11.43 -9.85 40.60
N SER A 37 -11.85 -10.20 39.39
CA SER A 37 -13.28 -10.27 39.05
C SER A 37 -13.49 -11.23 37.87
N ASN A 38 -14.04 -12.40 38.20
CA ASN A 38 -14.54 -13.38 37.26
C ASN A 38 -15.71 -12.80 36.46
N SER A 39 -15.61 -12.76 35.14
CA SER A 39 -16.77 -12.99 34.28
C SER A 39 -16.42 -14.07 33.25
N ARG A 40 -16.98 -15.26 33.51
CA ARG A 40 -17.00 -16.38 32.57
C ARG A 40 -17.84 -15.95 31.38
N ILE A 41 -17.25 -15.90 30.19
CA ILE A 41 -18.01 -15.87 28.95
C ILE A 41 -17.70 -17.15 28.18
N SER A 42 -18.73 -17.99 28.16
CA SER A 42 -18.91 -19.20 27.39
C SER A 42 -18.55 -19.02 25.92
N HIS A 43 -17.91 -20.06 25.37
CA HIS A 43 -17.79 -20.31 23.95
C HIS A 43 -19.13 -20.08 23.23
N HIS A 44 -19.14 -19.14 22.29
CA HIS A 44 -20.09 -19.12 21.19
C HIS A 44 -19.32 -18.74 19.93
N GLU A 45 -19.38 -19.60 18.93
CA GLU A 45 -18.79 -19.41 17.62
C GLU A 45 -19.38 -18.16 16.92
N GLY A 46 -18.53 -17.44 16.19
CA GLY A 46 -18.94 -16.42 15.22
C GLY A 46 -18.18 -15.09 15.33
N GLY A 47 -17.34 -14.79 14.33
CA GLY A 47 -16.84 -13.43 14.10
C GLY A 47 -15.32 -13.29 14.00
N GLY A 48 -14.69 -13.97 13.03
CA GLY A 48 -13.27 -13.83 12.69
C GLY A 48 -12.94 -12.49 12.02
N GLY A 49 -13.12 -11.37 12.72
CA GLY A 49 -12.80 -10.03 12.24
C GLY A 49 -12.09 -9.13 13.24
N SER A 50 -11.93 -9.55 14.50
CA SER A 50 -11.41 -8.67 15.57
C SER A 50 -9.97 -8.98 15.99
N GLU A 51 -9.43 -10.17 15.70
CA GLU A 51 -8.07 -10.55 16.15
C GLU A 51 -6.96 -9.99 15.25
N LEU A 52 -7.25 -9.68 13.98
CA LEU A 52 -6.28 -9.07 13.07
C LEU A 52 -5.99 -7.59 13.42
N LEU A 53 -6.99 -6.88 13.96
CA LEU A 53 -6.83 -5.50 14.42
C LEU A 53 -6.14 -5.44 15.80
N LEU A 54 -6.31 -6.48 16.62
CA LEU A 54 -5.75 -6.54 17.97
C LEU A 54 -4.22 -6.73 17.94
N ALA A 55 -3.69 -7.41 16.92
CA ALA A 55 -2.25 -7.54 16.71
C ALA A 55 -1.59 -6.23 16.22
N CYS A 56 -2.32 -5.35 15.52
CA CYS A 56 -1.81 -4.06 15.05
C CYS A 56 -1.71 -2.97 16.14
N PHE A 57 -2.29 -3.22 17.31
CA PHE A 57 -2.23 -2.33 18.47
C PHE A 57 -1.24 -2.87 19.53
N VAL A 58 -0.06 -3.37 19.11
CA VAL A 58 1.11 -3.23 19.98
C VAL A 58 1.12 -1.76 20.38
N ALA A 59 0.88 -1.46 21.67
CA ALA A 59 0.64 -0.12 22.16
C ALA A 59 1.73 0.81 21.60
N GLN A 60 1.39 1.57 20.56
CA GLN A 60 2.35 2.50 19.97
C GLN A 60 2.62 3.54 21.04
N SER A 61 3.89 3.83 21.30
CA SER A 61 4.23 4.89 22.24
C SER A 61 3.67 6.23 21.72
N GLU A 62 3.42 7.19 22.62
CA GLU A 62 2.93 8.50 22.21
C GLU A 62 3.87 9.17 21.20
N GLU A 63 5.17 8.90 21.29
CA GLU A 63 6.19 9.35 20.34
C GLU A 63 6.01 8.73 18.95
N ALA A 64 5.67 7.44 18.86
CA ALA A 64 5.40 6.78 17.58
C ALA A 64 4.14 7.34 16.92
N VAL A 65 3.07 7.55 17.68
CA VAL A 65 1.85 8.19 17.18
C VAL A 65 2.12 9.61 16.70
N ARG A 66 2.86 10.40 17.48
CA ARG A 66 3.28 11.76 17.08
C ARG A 66 4.07 11.75 15.78
N ALA A 67 5.03 10.83 15.63
CA ALA A 67 5.84 10.72 14.43
C ALA A 67 4.99 10.35 13.19
N MET A 68 4.00 9.47 13.33
CA MET A 68 3.06 9.15 12.25
C MET A 68 2.22 10.36 11.84
N VAL A 69 1.70 11.12 12.82
CA VAL A 69 0.87 12.31 12.57
C VAL A 69 1.68 13.40 11.86
N GLU A 70 2.92 13.66 12.27
CA GLU A 70 3.74 14.68 11.61
C GLU A 70 4.04 14.33 10.14
N ARG A 71 4.19 13.04 9.83
CA ARG A 71 4.37 12.55 8.45
C ARG A 71 3.12 12.63 7.59
N GLU A 72 1.92 12.79 8.17
CA GLU A 72 0.67 12.86 7.41
C GLU A 72 0.74 13.97 6.34
N LYS A 73 1.30 15.13 6.71
CA LYS A 73 1.45 16.31 5.84
C LYS A 73 2.21 16.04 4.55
N GLU A 74 3.16 15.11 4.57
CA GLU A 74 3.97 14.73 3.40
C GLU A 74 3.19 13.88 2.39
N HIS A 75 2.05 13.32 2.81
CA HIS A 75 1.24 12.37 2.05
C HIS A 75 -0.15 12.94 1.70
N LEU A 76 -0.37 14.23 1.89
CA LEU A 76 -1.60 14.92 1.50
C LEU A 76 -1.55 15.35 0.01
N PRO A 77 -2.69 15.32 -0.70
CA PRO A 77 -2.85 16.04 -1.97
C PRO A 77 -2.66 17.56 -1.79
N ARG A 78 -2.41 18.31 -2.88
CA ARG A 78 -2.37 19.78 -2.82
C ARG A 78 -3.65 20.36 -2.21
N ASP A 79 -3.53 21.46 -1.47
CA ASP A 79 -4.62 22.10 -0.72
C ASP A 79 -5.83 22.49 -1.58
N ASP A 80 -5.60 22.85 -2.84
CA ASP A 80 -6.65 23.25 -3.79
C ASP A 80 -7.38 22.06 -4.44
N TYR A 81 -6.88 20.83 -4.26
CA TYR A 81 -7.41 19.63 -4.91
C TYR A 81 -8.88 19.37 -4.58
N LEU A 82 -9.26 19.44 -3.31
CA LEU A 82 -10.65 19.19 -2.90
C LEU A 82 -11.60 20.25 -3.43
N MET A 83 -11.14 21.49 -3.55
CA MET A 83 -11.91 22.57 -4.17
C MET A 83 -12.15 22.25 -5.64
N ARG A 84 -11.09 21.95 -6.41
CA ARG A 84 -11.18 21.56 -7.82
C ARG A 84 -12.09 20.35 -8.05
N LEU A 85 -11.92 19.32 -7.22
CA LEU A 85 -12.71 18.09 -7.29
C LEU A 85 -14.21 18.33 -7.05
N ARG A 86 -14.58 19.28 -6.17
CA ARG A 86 -15.99 19.58 -5.83
C ARG A 86 -16.63 20.66 -6.69
N SER A 87 -15.85 21.63 -7.17
CA SER A 87 -16.38 22.85 -7.79
C SER A 87 -16.84 22.65 -9.24
N GLY A 88 -16.46 21.56 -9.91
CA GLY A 88 -17.04 21.13 -11.19
C GLY A 88 -16.88 22.10 -12.37
N GLY A 89 -16.18 23.24 -12.21
CA GLY A 89 -15.95 24.21 -13.27
C GLY A 89 -14.67 23.87 -14.02
N LEU A 90 -14.75 23.61 -15.33
CA LEU A 90 -13.67 23.13 -16.23
C LEU A 90 -13.06 21.75 -15.84
N ASP A 91 -13.19 21.36 -14.57
CA ASP A 91 -12.72 20.11 -13.94
C ASP A 91 -13.81 19.03 -13.80
N LEU A 92 -14.93 19.14 -14.53
CA LEU A 92 -15.89 18.03 -14.65
C LEU A 92 -15.18 16.73 -15.11
N ASP A 93 -14.07 16.91 -15.84
CA ASP A 93 -13.13 15.85 -16.22
C ASP A 93 -12.39 15.25 -15.01
N LEU A 94 -11.93 16.04 -14.03
CA LEU A 94 -11.15 15.54 -12.88
C LEU A 94 -11.94 14.56 -12.01
N LEU A 95 -13.18 14.89 -11.66
CA LEU A 95 -14.04 13.98 -10.89
C LEU A 95 -14.39 12.72 -11.70
N GLY A 96 -14.56 12.85 -13.02
CA GLY A 96 -14.77 11.72 -13.93
C GLY A 96 -13.56 10.79 -13.98
N VAL A 97 -12.38 11.35 -14.25
CA VAL A 97 -11.08 10.68 -14.24
C VAL A 97 -10.85 9.92 -12.93
N ARG A 98 -11.06 10.60 -11.79
CA ARG A 98 -10.89 9.98 -10.47
C ARG A 98 -11.83 8.79 -10.30
N LYS A 99 -13.12 8.95 -10.66
CA LYS A 99 -14.11 7.87 -10.56
C LYS A 99 -13.76 6.68 -11.47
N GLU A 100 -13.36 6.93 -12.70
CA GLU A 100 -12.95 5.89 -13.64
C GLU A 100 -11.72 5.13 -13.14
N ALA A 101 -10.69 5.83 -12.65
CA ALA A 101 -9.52 5.20 -12.05
C ALA A 101 -9.87 4.41 -10.79
N LEU A 102 -10.70 4.94 -9.90
CA LEU A 102 -11.13 4.27 -8.67
C LEU A 102 -11.94 3.01 -8.94
N ASP A 103 -12.86 3.04 -9.90
CA ASP A 103 -13.65 1.87 -10.30
C ASP A 103 -12.74 0.74 -10.80
N TRP A 104 -11.73 1.08 -11.61
CA TRP A 104 -10.73 0.10 -12.05
C TRP A 104 -9.91 -0.45 -10.89
N ILE A 105 -9.36 0.43 -10.03
CA ILE A 105 -8.55 0.02 -8.85
C ILE A 105 -9.36 -0.92 -7.95
N TRP A 106 -10.61 -0.58 -7.66
CA TRP A 106 -11.50 -1.38 -6.82
C TRP A 106 -11.72 -2.79 -7.38
N LYS A 107 -12.02 -2.88 -8.68
CA LYS A 107 -12.22 -4.17 -9.36
C LYS A 107 -10.94 -5.00 -9.39
N ALA A 108 -9.81 -4.37 -9.73
CA ALA A 108 -8.53 -5.07 -9.83
C ALA A 108 -8.01 -5.55 -8.46
N HIS A 109 -8.07 -4.69 -7.45
CA HIS A 109 -7.74 -5.01 -6.07
C HIS A 109 -8.57 -6.22 -5.56
N SER A 110 -9.88 -6.20 -5.79
CA SER A 110 -10.78 -7.28 -5.39
C SER A 110 -10.48 -8.59 -6.11
N TYR A 111 -10.18 -8.53 -7.41
CA TYR A 111 -9.84 -9.70 -8.22
C TYR A 111 -8.51 -10.34 -7.78
N LEU A 112 -7.52 -9.52 -7.43
CA LEU A 112 -6.19 -9.97 -7.00
C LEU A 112 -6.15 -10.44 -5.54
N GLY A 113 -7.21 -10.16 -4.77
CA GLY A 113 -7.28 -10.53 -3.35
C GLY A 113 -6.31 -9.74 -2.46
N PHE A 114 -5.98 -8.51 -2.86
CA PHE A 114 -5.12 -7.62 -2.09
C PHE A 114 -5.80 -7.14 -0.79
N GLY A 115 -5.00 -6.76 0.19
CA GLY A 115 -5.45 -6.24 1.48
C GLY A 115 -5.99 -4.80 1.40
N PRO A 116 -6.80 -4.36 2.37
CA PRO A 116 -7.41 -3.02 2.34
C PRO A 116 -6.39 -1.88 2.38
N LEU A 117 -5.22 -2.08 2.98
CA LEU A 117 -4.17 -1.06 3.04
C LEU A 117 -3.58 -0.78 1.65
N SER A 118 -3.41 -1.80 0.81
CA SER A 118 -2.99 -1.64 -0.59
C SER A 118 -4.00 -0.81 -1.39
N PHE A 119 -5.31 -1.04 -1.19
CA PHE A 119 -6.34 -0.18 -1.80
C PHE A 119 -6.22 1.28 -1.35
N CYS A 120 -6.11 1.53 -0.03
CA CYS A 120 -5.96 2.87 0.52
C CYS A 120 -4.71 3.59 -0.01
N LEU A 121 -3.58 2.89 -0.12
CA LEU A 121 -2.35 3.43 -0.69
C LEU A 121 -2.51 3.77 -2.17
N ALA A 122 -3.16 2.90 -2.96
CA ALA A 122 -3.42 3.17 -4.38
C ALA A 122 -4.28 4.43 -4.57
N VAL A 123 -5.31 4.61 -3.73
CA VAL A 123 -6.15 5.83 -3.73
C VAL A 123 -5.34 7.06 -3.30
N ASN A 124 -4.47 6.94 -2.28
CA ASN A 124 -3.60 8.04 -1.86
C ASN A 124 -2.68 8.49 -2.99
N TYR A 125 -2.05 7.54 -3.70
CA TYR A 125 -1.17 7.84 -4.83
C TYR A 125 -1.94 8.49 -5.99
N LEU A 126 -3.15 8.01 -6.29
CA LEU A 126 -4.02 8.58 -7.31
C LEU A 126 -4.36 10.04 -6.99
N ASP A 127 -4.87 10.31 -5.80
CA ASP A 127 -5.32 11.66 -5.41
C ASP A 127 -4.14 12.64 -5.35
N ARG A 128 -2.96 12.20 -4.88
CA ARG A 128 -1.73 13.02 -4.89
C ARG A 128 -1.28 13.33 -6.30
N PHE A 129 -1.25 12.35 -7.21
CA PHE A 129 -0.86 12.56 -8.60
C PHE A 129 -1.79 13.56 -9.29
N LEU A 130 -3.11 13.34 -9.19
CA LEU A 130 -4.13 14.22 -9.77
C LEU A 130 -4.14 15.63 -9.16
N SER A 131 -3.63 15.80 -7.94
CA SER A 131 -3.51 17.13 -7.34
C SER A 131 -2.42 18.00 -7.98
N VAL A 132 -1.40 17.39 -8.59
CA VAL A 132 -0.26 18.11 -9.18
C VAL A 132 -0.30 18.07 -10.71
N PHE A 133 -0.81 16.97 -11.29
CA PHE A 133 -0.79 16.74 -12.73
C PHE A 133 -2.19 16.77 -13.36
N GLU A 134 -2.31 17.55 -14.42
CA GLU A 134 -3.46 17.50 -15.32
C GLU A 134 -3.21 16.44 -16.41
N LEU A 135 -4.14 15.51 -16.57
CA LEU A 135 -4.03 14.48 -17.60
C LEU A 135 -4.27 15.07 -19.00
N PRO A 136 -3.59 14.56 -20.04
CA PRO A 136 -3.87 14.93 -21.42
C PRO A 136 -5.33 14.64 -21.79
N ARG A 137 -6.08 15.68 -22.18
CA ARG A 137 -7.47 15.53 -22.62
C ARG A 137 -7.54 14.72 -23.92
N GLY A 138 -8.54 13.84 -24.01
CA GLY A 138 -8.80 13.02 -25.20
C GLY A 138 -7.94 11.76 -25.33
N VAL A 139 -7.09 11.48 -24.34
CA VAL A 139 -6.25 10.27 -24.31
C VAL A 139 -6.81 9.31 -23.26
N SER A 140 -7.69 8.42 -23.67
CA SER A 140 -8.45 7.55 -22.77
C SER A 140 -7.61 6.49 -22.05
N TRP A 141 -6.45 6.10 -22.59
CA TRP A 141 -5.57 5.13 -21.94
C TRP A 141 -4.85 5.70 -20.72
N THR A 142 -4.70 7.01 -20.61
CA THR A 142 -3.90 7.64 -19.55
C THR A 142 -4.48 7.42 -18.16
N VAL A 143 -5.81 7.42 -18.03
CA VAL A 143 -6.51 7.14 -16.77
C VAL A 143 -6.26 5.70 -16.32
N GLN A 144 -6.35 4.76 -17.26
CA GLN A 144 -6.11 3.34 -16.98
C GLN A 144 -4.65 3.10 -16.61
N LEU A 145 -3.69 3.72 -17.33
CA LEU A 145 -2.27 3.60 -16.98
C LEU A 145 -1.98 4.13 -15.58
N LEU A 146 -2.54 5.30 -15.25
CA LEU A 146 -2.40 5.89 -13.91
C LEU A 146 -2.93 4.95 -12.83
N ALA A 147 -4.12 4.37 -13.04
CA ALA A 147 -4.74 3.43 -12.12
C ALA A 147 -3.86 2.16 -11.92
N VAL A 148 -3.34 1.59 -13.01
CA VAL A 148 -2.41 0.45 -12.99
C VAL A 148 -1.13 0.80 -12.24
N ALA A 149 -0.55 1.97 -12.49
CA ALA A 149 0.68 2.41 -11.84
C ALA A 149 0.49 2.61 -10.32
N CYS A 150 -0.60 3.28 -9.91
CA CYS A 150 -0.93 3.47 -8.50
C CYS A 150 -1.11 2.13 -7.77
N LEU A 151 -1.86 1.20 -8.35
CA LEU A 151 -2.05 -0.13 -7.77
C LEU A 151 -0.74 -0.93 -7.74
N SER A 152 0.11 -0.81 -8.77
CA SER A 152 1.41 -1.48 -8.83
C SER A 152 2.33 -1.04 -7.68
N ILE A 153 2.40 0.27 -7.42
CA ILE A 153 3.21 0.81 -6.33
C ILE A 153 2.63 0.35 -4.99
N ALA A 154 1.32 0.46 -4.80
CA ALA A 154 0.67 0.04 -3.55
C ALA A 154 0.87 -1.45 -3.26
N ALA A 155 0.70 -2.31 -4.26
CA ALA A 155 0.97 -3.74 -4.12
C ALA A 155 2.42 -4.01 -3.74
N LYS A 156 3.39 -3.31 -4.35
CA LYS A 156 4.80 -3.42 -3.99
C LYS A 156 5.14 -2.97 -2.57
N MET A 157 4.35 -2.07 -2.00
CA MET A 157 4.57 -1.54 -0.66
C MET A 157 3.93 -2.39 0.43
N GLU A 158 2.79 -3.04 0.13
CA GLU A 158 1.96 -3.68 1.15
C GLU A 158 1.79 -5.19 0.98
N GLU A 159 1.83 -5.71 -0.25
CA GLU A 159 1.51 -7.12 -0.52
C GLU A 159 2.76 -8.00 -0.52
N ILE A 160 2.68 -9.17 0.13
CA ILE A 160 3.79 -10.13 0.21
C ILE A 160 4.09 -10.73 -1.18
N LYS A 161 3.05 -10.96 -1.98
CA LYS A 161 3.14 -11.55 -3.31
C LYS A 161 2.59 -10.57 -4.34
N VAL A 162 3.49 -9.94 -5.08
CA VAL A 162 3.12 -9.02 -6.15
C VAL A 162 3.20 -9.76 -7.49
N PRO A 163 2.08 -9.86 -8.24
CA PRO A 163 2.08 -10.40 -9.60
C PRO A 163 2.99 -9.58 -10.54
N GLN A 164 3.32 -10.13 -11.71
CA GLN A 164 4.01 -9.34 -12.74
C GLN A 164 3.10 -8.20 -13.21
N SER A 165 3.68 -7.12 -13.77
CA SER A 165 2.93 -5.94 -14.19
C SER A 165 1.86 -6.23 -15.25
N VAL A 166 2.05 -7.27 -16.06
CA VAL A 166 1.06 -7.75 -17.03
C VAL A 166 -0.11 -8.43 -16.31
N ASP A 167 0.18 -9.25 -15.30
CA ASP A 167 -0.83 -9.99 -14.53
C ASP A 167 -1.59 -9.10 -13.53
N LEU A 168 -1.09 -7.89 -13.26
CA LEU A 168 -1.78 -6.88 -12.45
C LEU A 168 -2.90 -6.18 -13.24
N GLN A 169 -2.81 -6.20 -14.56
CA GLN A 169 -3.78 -5.56 -15.43
C GLN A 169 -4.96 -6.51 -15.66
N VAL A 170 -5.85 -6.57 -14.67
CA VAL A 170 -7.01 -7.48 -14.64
C VAL A 170 -8.33 -6.73 -14.83
N GLY A 171 -9.39 -7.47 -15.17
CA GLY A 171 -10.75 -6.94 -15.37
C GLY A 171 -11.05 -6.50 -16.81
N GLU A 172 -12.06 -5.64 -16.99
CA GLU A 172 -12.44 -5.06 -18.29
C GLU A 172 -11.44 -3.98 -18.70
N LEU A 173 -10.26 -4.41 -19.15
CA LEU A 173 -9.23 -3.52 -19.68
C LEU A 173 -9.67 -2.96 -21.03
N LYS A 174 -9.60 -1.64 -21.20
CA LYS A 174 -9.68 -1.01 -22.52
C LYS A 174 -8.33 -1.07 -23.24
N PHE A 175 -7.23 -1.07 -22.47
CA PHE A 175 -5.86 -1.07 -22.97
C PHE A 175 -5.00 -2.09 -22.21
N LEU A 176 -4.04 -2.73 -22.90
CA LEU A 176 -3.05 -3.61 -22.29
C LEU A 176 -1.67 -2.98 -22.44
N PHE A 177 -0.97 -2.78 -21.34
CA PHE A 177 0.35 -2.17 -21.30
C PHE A 177 1.42 -3.25 -21.12
N GLU A 178 2.42 -3.27 -22.00
CA GLU A 178 3.55 -4.18 -21.84
C GLU A 178 4.53 -3.65 -20.78
N ALA A 179 5.30 -4.55 -20.16
CA ALA A 179 6.31 -4.16 -19.17
C ALA A 179 7.38 -3.19 -19.71
N ARG A 180 7.58 -3.10 -21.04
CA ARG A 180 8.47 -2.11 -21.67
C ARG A 180 7.89 -0.70 -21.71
N THR A 181 6.58 -0.59 -21.50
CA THR A 181 5.79 0.65 -21.63
C THR A 181 5.25 1.17 -20.29
N ILE A 182 5.59 0.50 -19.17
CA ILE A 182 5.26 0.88 -17.80
C ILE A 182 6.53 1.24 -17.04
#